data_AF-A0A7C3F4D8-F1
#
_entry.id   AF-A0A7C3F4D8-F1
#
_cell.length_a   1.000
_cell.length_b   1.000
_cell.length_c   1.000
_cell.angle_alpha   90.00
_cell.angle_beta   90.00
_cell.angle_gamma   90.00
#
_symmetry.space_group_name_H-M   'P 1'
#
loop_
_entity.id
_entity.type
_entity.pdbx_description
1 polymer ?
#
loop_
_entity_poly.entity_id
_entity_poly.type
_entity_poly.pdbx_seq_one_letter_code
_entity_poly.pdbx_strand_id
1 'polypeptide(L)'
;MKRHCRLLFLAAAAAGALRAAEAPKEPAPKVKMPVAETRGFELPFYNDTTGELQWKVLAGKVTGDPNNPRLLHGTDVRIIAYRKGTSQTATGKKGVVNTETRSARLEGDVVIELNDEQPTKVETDDLDWDSQNGTASTRGPVKIRRVDLAVTGLGMRLWLTTVRAENAPTERTGQVIIERRVRAELLPNANTSLLQAPGGNQGEPVVITSNGSLHVSRSELTAVFRDNVRATQGKQALTCDLLTVKVQPVPGEKGKAELERVVASGSVRLDDAHTVALADAAEWRREEGSLRLTGRPAEIRWDNGNRLAAGLIHRMGDGAEIVCASTPEYRSDVYLLAATIERAMPSEERKATSALRVEDISDWPAFCTALAERGASKAASPAKRLWELLPAETRAIVEGAARGNALGQQRKAEVVAALNGVLKVGSLHRERDFQDMPLPSEAGELLQVAPEALSAAETQWLNRGILEACFPGLIAKTPQKRPPAPPERPAKTP
;
A
#
# COMPACT_ATOMS: atom_id res chain seq x y z
N MET A 1 8.06 -28.75 -29.66
CA MET A 1 7.74 -28.84 -31.11
C MET A 1 8.75 -28.03 -31.90
N LYS A 2 9.46 -28.73 -32.80
CA LYS A 2 10.21 -28.32 -34.01
C LYS A 2 11.01 -27.00 -34.07
N ARG A 3 12.33 -27.21 -34.15
CA ARG A 3 13.39 -26.41 -34.81
C ARG A 3 13.08 -26.04 -36.28
N HIS A 4 13.97 -25.22 -36.86
CA HIS A 4 14.30 -24.94 -38.29
C HIS A 4 13.77 -23.57 -38.74
N CYS A 5 14.40 -22.78 -39.62
CA CYS A 5 15.61 -22.93 -40.45
C CYS A 5 15.88 -21.58 -41.13
N ARG A 6 17.17 -21.21 -41.23
CA ARG A 6 17.92 -20.89 -42.47
C ARG A 6 17.24 -20.07 -43.59
N LEU A 7 17.96 -19.06 -44.10
CA LEU A 7 18.64 -18.97 -45.42
C LEU A 7 18.82 -17.46 -45.81
N LEU A 8 20.05 -16.94 -45.97
CA LEU A 8 20.91 -16.89 -47.19
C LEU A 8 20.54 -15.69 -48.10
N PHE A 9 21.43 -14.72 -48.37
CA PHE A 9 22.34 -14.54 -49.52
C PHE A 9 23.00 -13.14 -49.34
N LEU A 10 24.15 -12.69 -49.85
CA LEU A 10 25.36 -13.22 -50.50
C LEU A 10 26.35 -12.02 -50.59
N ALA A 11 27.60 -12.31 -50.93
CA ALA A 11 28.78 -11.44 -50.85
C ALA A 11 28.99 -10.42 -52.00
N ALA A 12 29.92 -9.49 -51.73
CA ALA A 12 31.08 -9.07 -52.54
C ALA A 12 31.08 -7.79 -53.42
N ALA A 13 32.20 -7.06 -53.26
CA ALA A 13 33.04 -6.37 -54.25
C ALA A 13 32.78 -4.88 -54.64
N ALA A 14 33.62 -4.02 -54.07
CA ALA A 14 34.64 -3.15 -54.68
C ALA A 14 34.33 -2.06 -55.74
N ALA A 15 35.13 -0.98 -55.60
CA ALA A 15 35.59 0.01 -56.58
C ALA A 15 34.82 1.35 -56.73
N GLY A 16 35.31 2.36 -56.00
CA GLY A 16 35.90 3.60 -56.55
C GLY A 16 35.09 4.51 -57.48
N ALA A 17 34.82 5.74 -57.02
CA ALA A 17 34.98 6.95 -57.83
C ALA A 17 34.98 8.21 -56.92
N LEU A 18 36.03 9.03 -57.09
CA LEU A 18 36.10 10.41 -56.60
C LEU A 18 34.84 11.20 -57.03
N ARG A 19 34.26 11.96 -56.11
CA ARG A 19 33.35 13.06 -56.46
C ARG A 19 33.89 14.37 -55.90
N ALA A 20 34.04 15.32 -56.81
CA ALA A 20 34.51 16.68 -56.58
C ALA A 20 33.63 17.40 -55.55
N ALA A 21 34.28 18.13 -54.66
CA ALA A 21 33.63 19.05 -53.74
C ALA A 21 33.11 20.27 -54.51
N GLU A 22 31.79 20.42 -54.60
CA GLU A 22 31.15 21.68 -54.97
C GLU A 22 31.32 22.69 -53.83
N ALA A 23 31.74 23.90 -54.17
CA ALA A 23 31.85 25.01 -53.23
C ALA A 23 30.48 25.35 -52.60
N PRO A 24 30.43 25.72 -51.30
CA PRO A 24 29.18 26.07 -50.64
C PRO A 24 28.57 27.32 -51.28
N LYS A 25 27.38 27.13 -51.87
CA LYS A 25 26.53 28.18 -52.42
C LYS A 25 26.17 29.17 -51.31
N GLU A 26 26.44 30.45 -51.56
CA GLU A 26 26.12 31.57 -50.66
C GLU A 26 24.63 31.51 -50.26
N PRO A 27 24.29 31.56 -48.94
CA PRO A 27 22.91 31.40 -48.51
C PRO A 27 22.08 32.60 -48.99
N ALA A 28 20.98 32.29 -49.69
CA ALA A 28 20.01 33.27 -50.16
C ALA A 28 19.57 34.21 -49.01
N PRO A 29 19.35 35.51 -49.29
CA PRO A 29 18.95 36.48 -48.28
C PRO A 29 17.68 36.01 -47.56
N LYS A 30 17.75 35.90 -46.23
CA LYS A 30 16.63 35.53 -45.38
C LYS A 30 15.51 36.55 -45.59
N VAL A 31 14.46 36.13 -46.31
CA VAL A 31 13.21 36.87 -46.44
C VAL A 31 12.70 37.14 -45.02
N LYS A 32 12.68 38.42 -44.61
CA LYS A 32 11.97 38.85 -43.41
C LYS A 32 10.49 38.59 -43.66
N MET A 33 9.99 37.44 -43.19
CA MET A 33 8.56 37.18 -43.19
C MET A 33 7.88 38.30 -42.38
N PRO A 34 6.88 39.01 -42.92
CA PRO A 34 6.07 39.89 -42.11
C PRO A 34 5.43 39.04 -41.02
N VAL A 35 5.65 39.44 -39.77
CA VAL A 35 5.13 38.75 -38.58
C VAL A 35 3.62 38.95 -38.55
N ALA A 36 2.90 38.12 -39.32
CA ALA A 36 1.47 38.14 -39.40
C ALA A 36 0.90 37.49 -38.13
N GLU A 37 0.17 38.29 -37.35
CA GLU A 37 -0.63 37.79 -36.25
C GLU A 37 -1.64 36.78 -36.78
N THR A 38 -1.63 35.56 -36.21
CA THR A 38 -2.55 34.49 -36.60
C THR A 38 -3.40 34.07 -35.40
N ARG A 39 -4.72 33.93 -35.60
CA ARG A 39 -5.67 33.43 -34.58
C ARG A 39 -5.94 31.94 -34.80
N GLY A 40 -6.11 31.18 -33.72
CA GLY A 40 -6.39 29.73 -33.79
C GLY A 40 -5.24 28.94 -34.41
N PHE A 41 -4.06 29.08 -33.81
CA PHE A 41 -2.83 28.47 -34.29
C PHE A 41 -2.71 27.02 -33.81
N GLU A 42 -2.27 26.13 -34.70
CA GLU A 42 -1.93 24.74 -34.40
C GLU A 42 -0.58 24.37 -35.02
N LEU A 43 0.31 23.78 -34.23
CA LEU A 43 1.63 23.31 -34.67
C LEU A 43 1.88 21.87 -34.19
N PRO A 44 1.79 20.87 -35.07
CA PRO A 44 2.10 19.48 -34.75
C PRO A 44 3.60 19.18 -34.83
N PHE A 45 4.07 18.29 -33.95
CA PHE A 45 5.42 17.74 -33.95
C PHE A 45 5.37 16.22 -34.03
N TYR A 46 6.03 15.67 -35.05
CA TYR A 46 6.06 14.24 -35.35
C TYR A 46 7.39 13.61 -34.97
N ASN A 47 7.39 12.31 -34.71
CA ASN A 47 8.60 11.52 -34.58
C ASN A 47 9.27 11.39 -35.95
N ASP A 48 10.55 11.74 -36.06
CA ASP A 48 11.24 11.73 -37.35
C ASP A 48 11.46 10.32 -37.93
N THR A 49 11.44 9.28 -37.08
CA THR A 49 11.64 7.89 -37.47
C THR A 49 10.33 7.18 -37.78
N THR A 50 9.31 7.34 -36.94
CA THR A 50 8.03 6.62 -37.08
C THR A 50 6.97 7.42 -37.82
N GLY A 51 7.12 8.74 -37.95
CA GLY A 51 6.10 9.64 -38.50
C GLY A 51 4.88 9.84 -37.59
N GLU A 52 4.88 9.24 -36.39
CA GLU A 52 3.76 9.35 -35.45
C GLU A 52 3.72 10.74 -34.80
N LEU A 53 2.52 11.27 -34.57
CA LEU A 53 2.33 12.53 -33.87
C LEU A 53 2.74 12.37 -32.40
N GLN A 54 3.78 13.10 -31.96
CA GLN A 54 4.27 13.02 -30.59
C GLN A 54 3.59 14.05 -29.69
N TRP A 55 3.46 15.28 -30.17
CA TRP A 55 2.81 16.36 -29.44
C TRP A 55 2.41 17.50 -30.38
N LYS A 56 1.57 18.41 -29.91
CA LYS A 56 1.20 19.61 -30.65
C LYS A 56 0.99 20.80 -29.73
N VAL A 57 1.10 22.00 -30.30
CA VAL A 57 0.77 23.26 -29.63
C VAL A 57 -0.46 23.86 -30.27
N LEU A 58 -1.40 24.30 -29.43
CA LEU A 58 -2.52 25.15 -29.82
C LEU A 58 -2.35 26.50 -29.14
N ALA A 59 -2.68 27.60 -29.81
CA ALA A 59 -2.67 28.94 -29.22
C ALA A 59 -3.78 29.81 -29.78
N GLY A 60 -4.36 30.67 -28.94
CA GLY A 60 -5.39 31.62 -29.35
C GLY A 60 -4.86 32.67 -30.32
N LYS A 61 -3.66 33.17 -30.05
CA LYS A 61 -2.91 34.14 -30.87
C LYS A 61 -1.43 33.76 -30.88
N VAL A 62 -0.76 33.93 -32.03
CA VAL A 62 0.70 33.76 -32.16
C VAL A 62 1.34 34.93 -32.89
N THR A 63 2.52 35.33 -32.42
CA THR A 63 3.43 36.29 -33.05
C THR A 63 4.84 35.72 -33.09
N GLY A 64 5.48 35.72 -34.25
CA GLY A 64 6.90 35.36 -34.38
C GLY A 64 7.81 36.40 -33.72
N ASP A 65 8.95 35.96 -33.19
CA ASP A 65 9.95 36.85 -32.63
C ASP A 65 10.70 37.60 -33.76
N PRO A 66 10.83 38.93 -33.70
CA PRO A 66 11.45 39.73 -34.76
C PRO A 66 12.94 39.45 -34.94
N ASN A 67 13.62 38.99 -33.89
CA ASN A 67 15.05 38.71 -33.89
C ASN A 67 15.34 37.23 -34.13
N ASN A 68 14.39 36.35 -33.86
CA ASN A 68 14.53 34.92 -34.05
C ASN A 68 13.26 34.27 -34.62
N PRO A 69 13.17 34.05 -35.95
CA PRO A 69 11.97 33.49 -36.58
C PRO A 69 11.63 32.05 -36.12
N ARG A 70 12.52 31.39 -35.38
CA ARG A 70 12.28 30.06 -34.78
C ARG A 70 11.53 30.14 -33.45
N LEU A 71 11.40 31.31 -32.85
CA LEU A 71 10.64 31.55 -31.64
C LEU A 71 9.25 32.10 -31.97
N LEU A 72 8.23 31.42 -31.47
CA LEU A 72 6.83 31.80 -31.60
C LEU A 72 6.28 32.14 -30.22
N HIS A 73 5.79 33.36 -30.04
CA HIS A 73 5.14 33.81 -28.80
C HIS A 73 3.64 33.65 -28.95
N GLY A 74 2.99 32.99 -28.00
CA GLY A 74 1.55 32.71 -28.02
C GLY A 74 0.81 33.16 -26.77
N THR A 75 -0.51 33.37 -26.91
CA THR A 75 -1.45 33.53 -25.79
C THR A 75 -2.45 32.38 -25.76
N ASP A 76 -2.95 32.07 -24.56
CA ASP A 76 -3.85 30.92 -24.32
C ASP A 76 -3.26 29.62 -24.89
N VAL A 77 -2.01 29.36 -24.52
CA VAL A 77 -1.21 28.29 -25.10
C VAL A 77 -1.58 26.97 -24.45
N ARG A 78 -1.77 25.94 -25.27
CA ARG A 78 -2.05 24.57 -24.86
C ARG A 78 -1.07 23.61 -25.55
N ILE A 79 -0.34 22.83 -24.77
CA ILE A 79 0.51 21.74 -25.23
C ILE A 79 -0.26 20.43 -25.02
N ILE A 80 -0.34 19.59 -26.06
CA ILE A 80 -0.95 18.27 -25.98
C ILE A 80 0.12 17.24 -26.35
N ALA A 81 0.54 16.42 -25.39
CA ALA A 81 1.50 15.34 -25.59
C ALA A 81 0.77 13.99 -25.68
N TYR A 82 1.13 13.16 -26.65
CA TYR A 82 0.51 11.87 -26.92
C TYR A 82 1.39 10.71 -26.47
N ARG A 83 0.81 9.71 -25.78
CA ARG A 83 1.50 8.50 -25.34
C ARG A 83 0.57 7.29 -25.30
N LYS A 84 0.91 6.22 -26.04
CA LYS A 84 0.24 4.89 -25.94
C LYS A 84 -1.31 5.00 -25.93
N GLY A 85 -1.88 5.86 -26.76
CA GLY A 85 -3.33 6.10 -26.85
C GLY A 85 -3.93 7.05 -25.82
N THR A 86 -3.12 7.59 -24.90
CA THR A 86 -3.50 8.65 -23.94
C THR A 86 -2.92 10.00 -24.35
N SER A 87 -3.52 11.09 -23.88
CA SER A 87 -2.98 12.43 -24.07
C SER A 87 -2.89 13.17 -22.73
N GLN A 88 -1.80 13.91 -22.55
CA GLN A 88 -1.63 14.84 -21.44
C GLN A 88 -1.70 16.26 -21.98
N THR A 89 -2.36 17.15 -21.25
CA THR A 89 -2.53 18.54 -21.66
C THR A 89 -1.87 19.46 -20.66
N ALA A 90 -1.12 20.45 -21.13
CA ALA A 90 -0.64 21.56 -20.33
C ALA A 90 -1.16 22.88 -20.91
N THR A 91 -1.76 23.75 -20.09
CA THR A 91 -2.26 25.06 -20.50
C THR A 91 -1.56 26.17 -19.74
N GLY A 92 -1.33 27.31 -20.38
CA GLY A 92 -0.85 28.54 -19.74
C GLY A 92 -1.35 29.79 -20.46
N LYS A 93 -1.35 30.94 -19.77
CA LYS A 93 -1.79 32.22 -20.34
C LYS A 93 -0.90 32.69 -21.49
N LYS A 94 0.41 32.45 -21.36
CA LYS A 94 1.43 32.78 -22.36
C LYS A 94 2.30 31.58 -22.64
N GLY A 95 2.97 31.58 -23.77
CA GLY A 95 4.03 30.63 -24.02
C GLY A 95 4.95 31.02 -25.16
N VAL A 96 6.13 30.42 -25.17
CA VAL A 96 7.13 30.56 -26.23
C VAL A 96 7.46 29.17 -26.75
N VAL A 97 7.38 28.97 -28.06
CA VAL A 97 7.75 27.71 -28.71
C VAL A 97 8.98 27.94 -29.57
N ASN A 98 10.01 27.11 -29.39
CA ASN A 98 11.16 27.06 -30.27
C ASN A 98 10.99 25.89 -31.25
N THR A 99 10.79 26.21 -32.52
CA THR A 99 10.52 25.23 -33.58
C THR A 99 11.75 24.41 -33.98
N GLU A 100 12.95 24.92 -33.73
CA GLU A 100 14.20 24.22 -34.02
C GLU A 100 14.52 23.18 -32.94
N THR A 101 14.50 23.59 -31.68
CA THR A 101 14.76 22.67 -30.55
C THR A 101 13.55 21.83 -30.17
N ARG A 102 12.38 22.12 -30.76
CA ARG A 102 11.10 21.49 -30.42
C ARG A 102 10.82 21.58 -28.93
N SER A 103 11.10 22.73 -28.32
CA SER A 103 10.83 23.01 -26.92
C SER A 103 9.77 24.09 -26.77
N ALA A 104 9.12 24.12 -25.62
CA ALA A 104 8.14 25.15 -25.32
C ALA A 104 8.27 25.60 -23.86
N ARG A 105 7.90 26.84 -23.58
CA ARG A 105 7.78 27.40 -22.24
C ARG A 105 6.38 27.93 -22.07
N LEU A 106 5.70 27.59 -20.98
CA LEU A 106 4.40 28.14 -20.60
C LEU A 106 4.55 29.01 -19.37
N GLU A 107 3.76 30.09 -19.30
CA GLU A 107 3.76 31.02 -18.17
C GLU A 107 2.34 31.48 -17.83
N GLY A 108 2.08 31.66 -16.52
CA GLY A 108 0.85 32.19 -15.95
C GLY A 108 -0.26 31.14 -15.81
N ASP A 109 -0.59 30.82 -14.56
CA ASP A 109 -1.62 29.84 -14.15
C ASP A 109 -1.48 28.51 -14.91
N VAL A 110 -0.27 27.97 -14.95
CA VAL A 110 0.01 26.76 -15.71
C VAL A 110 -0.63 25.56 -15.03
N VAL A 111 -1.41 24.81 -15.82
CA VAL A 111 -2.10 23.60 -15.38
C VAL A 111 -1.73 22.44 -16.29
N ILE A 112 -1.31 21.32 -15.71
CA ILE A 112 -1.09 20.05 -16.40
C ILE A 112 -2.17 19.06 -15.96
N GLU A 113 -2.85 18.45 -16.93
CA GLU A 113 -3.84 17.40 -16.73
C GLU A 113 -3.28 16.08 -17.26
N LEU A 114 -3.07 15.13 -16.35
CA LEU A 114 -2.67 13.77 -16.67
C LEU A 114 -3.91 12.89 -16.67
N ASN A 115 -4.36 12.53 -17.88
CA ASN A 115 -5.55 11.71 -18.11
C ASN A 115 -5.21 10.21 -18.04
N ASP A 116 -4.71 9.77 -16.89
CA ASP A 116 -4.47 8.37 -16.58
C ASP A 116 -5.75 7.73 -15.98
N GLU A 117 -5.63 6.55 -15.35
CA GLU A 117 -6.76 5.90 -14.67
C GLU A 117 -7.40 6.76 -13.57
N GLN A 118 -6.59 7.60 -12.92
CA GLN A 118 -7.06 8.63 -12.02
C GLN A 118 -6.57 10.00 -12.49
N PRO A 119 -7.48 10.98 -12.69
CA PRO A 119 -7.09 12.29 -13.15
C PRO A 119 -6.16 12.95 -12.12
N THR A 120 -4.99 13.36 -12.60
CA THR A 120 -4.03 14.11 -11.79
C THR A 120 -3.88 15.51 -12.36
N LYS A 121 -4.06 16.51 -11.52
CA LYS A 121 -3.88 17.92 -11.87
C LYS A 121 -2.60 18.45 -11.23
N VAL A 122 -1.74 19.10 -12.02
CA VAL A 122 -0.55 19.80 -11.55
C VAL A 122 -0.72 21.30 -11.82
N GLU A 123 -0.51 22.14 -10.81
CA GLU A 123 -0.64 23.59 -10.89
C GLU A 123 0.74 24.22 -10.57
N THR A 124 1.17 25.18 -11.39
CA THR A 124 2.44 25.94 -11.26
C THR A 124 2.34 27.28 -12.01
N ASP A 125 3.32 28.18 -11.84
CA ASP A 125 3.36 29.47 -12.54
C ASP A 125 4.07 29.41 -13.89
N ASP A 126 5.01 28.49 -14.05
CA ASP A 126 5.81 28.28 -15.26
C ASP A 126 6.02 26.81 -15.56
N LEU A 127 6.26 26.48 -16.84
CA LEU A 127 6.63 25.13 -17.26
C LEU A 127 7.52 25.16 -18.51
N ASP A 128 8.70 24.58 -18.41
CA ASP A 128 9.57 24.29 -19.55
C ASP A 128 9.31 22.85 -20.03
N TRP A 129 8.93 22.71 -21.30
CA TRP A 129 8.74 21.45 -22.03
C TRP A 129 9.92 21.21 -22.98
N ASP A 130 10.58 20.06 -22.80
CA ASP A 130 11.65 19.57 -23.65
C ASP A 130 11.19 18.27 -24.31
N SER A 131 10.87 18.33 -25.60
CA SER A 131 10.40 17.16 -26.33
C SER A 131 11.50 16.15 -26.66
N GLN A 132 12.77 16.59 -26.72
CA GLN A 132 13.90 15.71 -26.98
C GLN A 132 14.14 14.78 -25.81
N ASN A 133 13.90 15.27 -24.59
CA ASN A 133 14.00 14.47 -23.37
C ASN A 133 12.64 13.94 -22.87
N GLY A 134 11.53 14.42 -23.45
CA GLY A 134 10.19 14.04 -23.02
C GLY A 134 9.84 14.55 -21.62
N THR A 135 10.46 15.65 -21.21
CA THR A 135 10.40 16.17 -19.84
C THR A 135 9.68 17.50 -19.77
N ALA A 136 8.79 17.62 -18.79
CA ALA A 136 8.23 18.88 -18.36
C ALA A 136 8.84 19.26 -17.00
N SER A 137 9.26 20.50 -16.82
CA SER A 137 9.89 20.94 -15.57
C SER A 137 9.53 22.37 -15.20
N THR A 138 9.55 22.65 -13.91
CA THR A 138 9.41 24.00 -13.36
C THR A 138 10.38 24.18 -12.20
N ARG A 139 10.82 25.41 -11.94
CA ARG A 139 11.59 25.77 -10.74
C ARG A 139 10.72 26.39 -9.65
N GLY A 140 9.47 26.76 -10.01
CA GLY A 140 8.52 27.43 -9.14
C GLY A 140 7.80 26.49 -8.17
N PRO A 141 6.91 27.05 -7.34
CA PRO A 141 6.03 26.28 -6.49
C PRO A 141 5.13 25.38 -7.32
N VAL A 142 4.96 24.13 -6.88
CA VAL A 142 4.11 23.15 -7.56
C VAL A 142 3.06 22.62 -6.60
N LYS A 143 1.86 22.38 -7.12
CA LYS A 143 0.76 21.71 -6.42
C LYS A 143 0.18 20.61 -7.28
N ILE A 144 0.22 19.38 -6.77
CA ILE A 144 -0.33 18.18 -7.41
C ILE A 144 -1.58 17.78 -6.64
N ARG A 145 -2.67 17.51 -7.35
CA ARG A 145 -3.96 17.08 -6.80
C ARG A 145 -4.46 15.83 -7.51
N ARG A 146 -4.87 14.86 -6.70
CA ARG A 146 -5.64 13.65 -7.04
C ARG A 146 -6.80 13.52 -6.05
N VAL A 147 -7.67 12.55 -6.29
CA VAL A 147 -8.84 12.27 -5.43
C VAL A 147 -8.44 11.88 -4.00
N ASP A 148 -7.28 11.26 -3.85
CA ASP A 148 -6.76 10.61 -2.63
C ASP A 148 -5.47 11.25 -2.12
N LEU A 149 -4.90 12.20 -2.86
CA LEU A 149 -3.57 12.75 -2.60
C LEU A 149 -3.48 14.22 -2.99
N ALA A 150 -2.91 15.04 -2.11
CA ALA A 150 -2.45 16.38 -2.41
C ALA A 150 -0.96 16.50 -2.11
N VAL A 151 -0.16 17.03 -3.03
CA VAL A 151 1.27 17.28 -2.83
C VAL A 151 1.61 18.71 -3.17
N THR A 152 2.42 19.36 -2.34
CA THR A 152 3.01 20.67 -2.64
C THR A 152 4.52 20.60 -2.50
N GLY A 153 5.24 21.41 -3.28
CA GLY A 153 6.68 21.59 -3.10
C GLY A 153 7.23 22.69 -3.99
N LEU A 154 8.56 22.73 -4.10
CA LEU A 154 9.28 23.71 -4.92
C LEU A 154 10.17 22.98 -5.93
N GLY A 155 10.00 23.31 -7.21
CA GLY A 155 10.66 22.64 -8.31
C GLY A 155 10.03 21.29 -8.63
N MET A 156 9.88 20.99 -9.92
CA MET A 156 9.37 19.71 -10.39
C MET A 156 10.03 19.29 -11.69
N ARG A 157 10.25 17.98 -11.87
CA ARG A 157 10.53 17.35 -13.16
C ARG A 157 9.63 16.14 -13.37
N LEU A 158 8.99 16.08 -14.54
CA LEU A 158 8.03 15.06 -14.93
C LEU A 158 8.41 14.48 -16.29
N TRP A 159 8.51 13.15 -16.39
CA TRP A 159 8.79 12.46 -17.65
C TRP A 159 7.48 11.99 -18.28
N LEU A 160 6.97 12.75 -19.26
CA LEU A 160 5.67 12.52 -19.91
C LEU A 160 5.75 11.50 -21.04
N THR A 161 6.85 11.49 -21.80
CA THR A 161 7.02 10.58 -22.95
C THR A 161 8.21 9.65 -22.76
N THR A 162 8.17 8.52 -23.47
CA THR A 162 9.32 7.63 -23.61
C THR A 162 10.20 8.17 -24.72
N VAL A 163 11.31 8.80 -24.35
CA VAL A 163 12.38 9.00 -25.32
C VAL A 163 13.24 7.74 -25.26
N ARG A 164 13.13 6.91 -26.31
CA ARG A 164 14.14 5.88 -26.57
C ARG A 164 15.41 6.62 -26.98
N ALA A 165 16.14 7.15 -26.02
CA ALA A 165 17.56 7.35 -26.27
C ALA A 165 18.13 5.94 -26.47
N GLU A 166 18.77 5.69 -27.61
CA GLU A 166 19.32 4.37 -27.99
C GLU A 166 20.24 3.76 -26.91
N ASN A 167 20.68 4.57 -25.93
CA ASN A 167 21.57 4.20 -24.84
C ASN A 167 21.02 4.48 -23.42
N ALA A 168 19.72 4.77 -23.24
CA ALA A 168 19.15 4.94 -21.90
C ALA A 168 18.64 3.58 -21.36
N PRO A 169 19.29 3.01 -20.32
CA PRO A 169 19.00 1.64 -19.87
C PRO A 169 17.65 1.48 -19.14
N THR A 170 16.88 2.54 -18.90
CA THR A 170 15.65 2.48 -18.09
C THR A 170 14.53 3.39 -18.63
N GLU A 171 13.31 2.84 -18.72
CA GLU A 171 12.07 3.59 -19.02
C GLU A 171 11.75 4.51 -17.83
N ARG A 172 12.12 5.79 -17.92
CA ARG A 172 11.84 6.80 -16.88
C ARG A 172 10.42 7.37 -16.94
N THR A 173 9.61 6.91 -17.88
CA THR A 173 8.32 7.54 -18.14
C THR A 173 7.33 7.29 -17.03
N GLY A 174 6.65 8.35 -16.59
CA GLY A 174 5.80 8.32 -15.40
C GLY A 174 6.56 8.52 -14.09
N GLN A 175 7.86 8.86 -14.14
CA GLN A 175 8.56 9.35 -12.97
C GLN A 175 8.23 10.83 -12.72
N VAL A 176 8.15 11.19 -11.44
CA VAL A 176 7.98 12.57 -10.98
C VAL A 176 9.02 12.84 -9.90
N ILE A 177 9.70 13.97 -9.99
CA ILE A 177 10.57 14.45 -8.93
C ILE A 177 10.08 15.84 -8.51
N ILE A 178 9.80 16.02 -7.22
CA ILE A 178 9.65 17.34 -6.60
C ILE A 178 10.95 17.61 -5.84
N GLU A 179 11.59 18.74 -6.08
CA GLU A 179 13.00 18.91 -5.71
C GLU A 179 13.20 19.14 -4.21
N ARG A 180 12.31 19.89 -3.56
CA ARG A 180 12.45 20.27 -2.14
C ARG A 180 11.16 20.81 -1.53
N ARG A 181 11.17 20.98 -0.20
CA ARG A 181 10.06 21.52 0.62
C ARG A 181 8.75 20.78 0.36
N VAL A 182 8.81 19.46 0.33
CA VAL A 182 7.69 18.61 -0.01
C VAL A 182 6.73 18.53 1.19
N ARG A 183 5.44 18.63 0.90
CA ARG A 183 4.35 18.23 1.79
C ARG A 183 3.36 17.39 0.99
N ALA A 184 3.24 16.12 1.32
CA ALA A 184 2.25 15.19 0.79
C ALA A 184 1.19 14.92 1.85
N GLU A 185 -0.08 15.00 1.46
CA GLU A 185 -1.24 14.76 2.30
C GLU A 185 -2.09 13.69 1.64
N LEU A 186 -2.14 12.51 2.27
CA LEU A 186 -2.97 11.39 1.88
C LEU A 186 -4.34 11.58 2.53
N LEU A 187 -5.37 11.73 1.71
CA LEU A 187 -6.72 12.01 2.16
C LEU A 187 -7.38 10.72 2.72
N PRO A 188 -8.30 10.81 3.70
CA PRO A 188 -8.82 9.64 4.44
C PRO A 188 -9.49 8.56 3.56
N ASN A 189 -10.04 8.98 2.43
CA ASN A 189 -10.63 8.12 1.40
C ASN A 189 -9.61 7.22 0.69
N ALA A 190 -8.31 7.39 0.92
CA ALA A 190 -7.25 6.55 0.37
C ALA A 190 -7.14 5.17 1.07
N ASN A 191 -7.88 4.91 2.15
CA ASN A 191 -7.78 3.67 2.96
C ASN A 191 -6.32 3.32 3.35
N THR A 192 -5.45 4.32 3.45
CA THR A 192 -4.01 4.11 3.69
C THR A 192 -3.66 4.58 5.09
N SER A 193 -3.42 3.64 6.00
CA SER A 193 -2.76 3.93 7.26
C SER A 193 -1.27 3.65 7.10
N LEU A 194 -0.45 4.69 7.20
CA LEU A 194 1.01 4.57 7.16
C LEU A 194 1.60 4.26 8.54
N LEU A 195 0.98 4.81 9.59
CA LEU A 195 1.48 4.71 10.97
C LEU A 195 0.60 3.82 11.87
N GLN A 196 -0.63 3.51 11.44
CA GLN A 196 -1.55 2.64 12.18
C GLN A 196 -1.65 1.24 11.58
N ALA A 197 -1.90 0.27 12.47
CA ALA A 197 -2.34 -1.06 12.10
C ALA A 197 -3.67 -1.06 11.34
N PRO A 198 -3.96 -2.11 10.56
CA PRO A 198 -5.28 -2.30 9.96
C PRO A 198 -6.37 -2.31 11.05
N GLY A 199 -7.29 -1.34 11.02
CA GLY A 199 -8.42 -1.24 11.95
C GLY A 199 -8.41 -0.06 12.94
N GLY A 200 -7.35 0.77 12.96
CA GLY A 200 -7.35 2.05 13.70
C GLY A 200 -8.32 3.07 13.08
N ASN A 201 -8.70 4.10 13.85
CA ASN A 201 -9.65 5.15 13.43
C ASN A 201 -9.27 5.72 12.05
N GLN A 202 -10.01 5.30 11.01
CA GLN A 202 -9.79 5.61 9.59
C GLN A 202 -10.09 7.09 9.20
N GLY A 203 -10.02 8.02 10.15
CA GLY A 203 -10.49 9.39 9.95
C GLY A 203 -9.41 10.43 9.68
N GLU A 204 -8.18 10.20 10.14
CA GLU A 204 -7.13 11.24 10.12
C GLU A 204 -6.21 11.09 8.91
N PRO A 205 -5.97 12.17 8.14
CA PRO A 205 -5.10 12.14 6.98
C PRO A 205 -3.64 11.88 7.40
N VAL A 206 -2.90 11.17 6.56
CA VAL A 206 -1.45 11.03 6.73
C VAL A 206 -0.77 12.22 6.06
N VAL A 207 0.01 12.98 6.82
CA VAL A 207 0.79 14.11 6.30
C VAL A 207 2.27 13.79 6.38
N ILE A 208 2.94 13.78 5.22
CA ILE A 208 4.38 13.55 5.08
C ILE A 208 5.04 14.85 4.62
N THR A 209 6.00 15.37 5.38
CA THR A 209 6.81 16.53 5.01
C THR A 209 8.26 16.13 4.86
N SER A 210 8.98 16.72 3.91
CA SER A 210 10.43 16.56 3.78
C SER A 210 11.10 17.84 3.26
N ASN A 211 12.32 18.12 3.73
CA ASN A 211 13.07 19.28 3.27
C ASN A 211 13.66 19.05 1.87
N GLY A 212 14.06 17.81 1.59
CA GLY A 212 14.62 17.37 0.33
C GLY A 212 13.56 16.89 -0.66
N SER A 213 14.00 16.05 -1.59
CA SER A 213 13.18 15.65 -2.73
C SER A 213 12.16 14.57 -2.43
N LEU A 214 11.10 14.55 -3.24
CA LEU A 214 10.19 13.43 -3.40
C LEU A 214 10.37 12.86 -4.81
N HIS A 215 10.76 11.60 -4.90
CA HIS A 215 10.82 10.85 -6.15
C HIS A 215 9.71 9.81 -6.19
N VAL A 216 8.81 9.94 -7.17
CA VAL A 216 7.73 8.99 -7.42
C VAL A 216 8.03 8.21 -8.70
N SER A 217 8.01 6.89 -8.59
CA SER A 217 8.18 5.94 -9.70
C SER A 217 6.87 5.18 -9.89
N ARG A 218 6.13 5.48 -10.96
CA ARG A 218 4.84 4.83 -11.24
C ARG A 218 4.98 3.36 -11.66
N SER A 219 6.02 3.03 -12.40
CA SER A 219 6.28 1.64 -12.82
C SER A 219 6.67 0.74 -11.64
N GLU A 220 7.39 1.30 -10.67
CA GLU A 220 7.83 0.58 -9.46
C GLU A 220 6.88 0.79 -8.27
N LEU A 221 5.82 1.58 -8.46
CA LEU A 221 4.84 1.93 -7.42
C LEU A 221 5.50 2.36 -6.10
N THR A 222 6.54 3.20 -6.22
CA THR A 222 7.39 3.59 -5.10
C THR A 222 7.45 5.12 -5.00
N ALA A 223 7.42 5.63 -3.77
CA ALA A 223 7.65 7.03 -3.43
C ALA A 223 8.81 7.14 -2.43
N VAL A 224 9.79 7.98 -2.70
CA VAL A 224 10.99 8.17 -1.88
C VAL A 224 11.09 9.62 -1.45
N PHE A 225 11.01 9.88 -0.14
CA PHE A 225 11.18 11.18 0.48
C PHE A 225 12.58 11.27 1.11
N ARG A 226 13.23 12.43 0.98
CA ARG A 226 14.60 12.66 1.47
C ARG A 226 14.69 13.92 2.34
N ASP A 227 15.66 13.88 3.25
CA ASP A 227 16.13 14.94 4.14
C ASP A 227 15.07 15.43 5.14
N ASN A 228 15.26 15.08 6.41
CA ASN A 228 14.37 15.47 7.52
C ASN A 228 12.90 15.13 7.24
N VAL A 229 12.64 13.88 6.88
CA VAL A 229 11.29 13.40 6.63
C VAL A 229 10.53 13.32 7.95
N ARG A 230 9.30 13.82 7.96
CA ARG A 230 8.35 13.68 9.06
C ARG A 230 7.00 13.25 8.52
N ALA A 231 6.54 12.07 8.91
CA ALA A 231 5.18 11.59 8.66
C ALA A 231 4.35 11.71 9.94
N THR A 232 3.09 12.11 9.84
CA THR A 232 2.16 12.24 10.97
C THR A 232 0.80 11.69 10.61
N GLN A 233 0.15 11.05 11.58
CA GLN A 233 -1.23 10.54 11.49
C GLN A 233 -1.83 10.58 12.89
N GLY A 234 -2.67 11.58 13.18
CA GLY A 234 -3.19 11.79 14.52
C GLY A 234 -2.13 12.12 15.55
N LYS A 235 -2.08 11.32 16.62
CA LYS A 235 -1.05 11.42 17.67
C LYS A 235 0.28 10.77 17.29
N GLN A 236 0.32 10.03 16.19
CA GLN A 236 1.50 9.30 15.77
C GLN A 236 2.39 10.16 14.87
N ALA A 237 3.70 10.05 15.06
CA ALA A 237 4.69 10.72 14.23
C ALA A 237 5.90 9.80 13.96
N LEU A 238 6.39 9.82 12.73
CA LEU A 238 7.64 9.17 12.32
C LEU A 238 8.57 10.26 11.80
N THR A 239 9.81 10.32 12.30
CA THR A 239 10.87 11.16 11.75
C THR A 239 12.05 10.30 11.29
N CYS A 240 12.64 10.62 10.15
CA CYS A 240 13.83 9.95 9.60
C CYS A 240 14.52 10.82 8.52
N ASP A 241 15.67 10.38 8.01
CA ASP A 241 16.37 11.07 6.92
C ASP A 241 15.89 10.64 5.52
N LEU A 242 15.50 9.37 5.38
CA LEU A 242 14.99 8.77 4.14
C LEU A 242 13.74 7.95 4.45
N LEU A 243 12.68 8.15 3.67
CA LEU A 243 11.46 7.34 3.75
C LEU A 243 11.11 6.81 2.37
N THR A 244 11.06 5.49 2.23
CA THR A 244 10.61 4.79 1.02
C THR A 244 9.27 4.13 1.29
N VAL A 245 8.27 4.48 0.51
CA VAL A 245 6.91 3.93 0.55
C VAL A 245 6.67 3.16 -0.73
N LYS A 246 6.36 1.87 -0.61
CA LYS A 246 6.01 1.01 -1.74
C LYS A 246 4.55 0.56 -1.60
N VAL A 247 3.82 0.64 -2.70
CA VAL A 247 2.42 0.22 -2.79
C VAL A 247 2.26 -0.87 -3.85
N GLN A 248 1.20 -1.65 -3.73
CA GLN A 248 0.81 -2.65 -4.71
C GLN A 248 -0.61 -2.38 -5.21
N PRO A 249 -0.94 -2.72 -6.46
CA PRO A 249 -2.30 -2.55 -6.97
C PRO A 249 -3.25 -3.54 -6.29
N VAL A 250 -4.49 -3.12 -6.03
CA VAL A 250 -5.52 -4.00 -5.48
C VAL A 250 -6.12 -4.84 -6.60
N PRO A 251 -6.04 -6.19 -6.55
CA PRO A 251 -6.59 -7.04 -7.61
C PRO A 251 -8.08 -6.78 -7.85
N GLY A 252 -8.46 -6.51 -9.09
CA GLY A 252 -9.85 -6.25 -9.49
C GLY A 252 -10.32 -4.80 -9.32
N GLU A 253 -9.52 -3.92 -8.71
CA GLU A 253 -9.88 -2.52 -8.48
C GLU A 253 -8.92 -1.57 -9.21
N LYS A 254 -9.30 -1.13 -10.41
CA LYS A 254 -8.47 -0.21 -11.22
C LYS A 254 -8.21 1.10 -10.49
N GLY A 255 -6.99 1.61 -10.63
CA GLY A 255 -6.54 2.84 -9.99
C GLY A 255 -6.36 2.76 -8.46
N LYS A 256 -6.72 1.65 -7.80
CA LYS A 256 -6.52 1.50 -6.37
C LYS A 256 -5.20 0.82 -6.08
N ALA A 257 -4.47 1.39 -5.14
CA ALA A 257 -3.25 0.82 -4.61
C ALA A 257 -3.35 0.76 -3.09
N GLU A 258 -2.59 -0.15 -2.52
CA GLU A 258 -2.55 -0.39 -1.10
C GLU A 258 -1.11 -0.50 -0.62
N LEU A 259 -0.86 -0.15 0.63
CA LEU A 259 0.49 -0.13 1.20
C LEU A 259 1.07 -1.54 1.24
N GLU A 260 2.27 -1.74 0.67
CA GLU A 260 2.99 -3.03 0.68
C GLU A 260 4.11 -2.99 1.73
N ARG A 261 4.93 -1.94 1.68
CA ARG A 261 6.16 -1.82 2.46
C ARG A 261 6.52 -0.37 2.73
N VAL A 262 7.01 -0.10 3.94
CA VAL A 262 7.56 1.20 4.34
C VAL A 262 8.95 0.98 4.90
N VAL A 263 9.93 1.72 4.41
CA VAL A 263 11.32 1.67 4.90
C VAL A 263 11.73 3.08 5.28
N ALA A 264 11.99 3.30 6.56
CA ALA A 264 12.58 4.51 7.09
C ALA A 264 14.04 4.26 7.45
N SER A 265 14.94 5.19 7.13
CA SER A 265 16.34 5.11 7.54
C SER A 265 16.93 6.47 7.85
N GLY A 266 17.97 6.46 8.70
CA GLY A 266 18.63 7.64 9.24
C GLY A 266 17.82 8.26 10.38
N SER A 267 18.39 8.24 11.59
CA SER A 267 17.85 8.88 12.80
C SER A 267 16.36 8.60 13.02
N VAL A 268 15.95 7.33 12.88
CA VAL A 268 14.54 6.95 12.93
C VAL A 268 14.01 7.13 14.35
N ARG A 269 12.91 7.87 14.46
CA ARG A 269 12.13 8.03 15.68
C ARG A 269 10.65 7.89 15.35
N LEU A 270 9.98 6.95 16.00
CA LEU A 270 8.55 6.74 15.92
C LEU A 270 7.93 7.08 17.28
N ASP A 271 7.11 8.12 17.32
CA ASP A 271 6.34 8.56 18.47
C ASP A 271 4.88 8.09 18.32
N ASP A 272 4.37 7.39 19.31
CA ASP A 272 2.95 7.07 19.50
C ASP A 272 2.48 7.63 20.85
N ALA A 273 1.19 7.49 21.17
CA ALA A 273 0.61 8.05 22.40
C ALA A 273 1.31 7.60 23.69
N HIS A 274 1.84 6.38 23.72
CA HIS A 274 2.42 5.74 24.91
C HIS A 274 3.85 5.26 24.71
N THR A 275 4.37 5.29 23.48
CA THR A 275 5.64 4.65 23.13
C THR A 275 6.49 5.53 22.22
N VAL A 276 7.80 5.43 22.41
CA VAL A 276 8.81 6.06 21.56
C VAL A 276 9.78 4.98 21.13
N ALA A 277 9.85 4.70 19.84
CA ALA A 277 10.85 3.82 19.25
C ALA A 277 11.95 4.63 18.56
N LEU A 278 13.20 4.23 18.78
CA LEU A 278 14.41 4.82 18.20
C LEU A 278 15.19 3.73 17.46
N ALA A 279 15.72 4.05 16.27
CA ALA A 279 16.51 3.11 15.46
C ALA A 279 17.35 3.86 14.40
N ASP A 280 18.29 3.17 13.75
CA ASP A 280 18.94 3.70 12.52
C ASP A 280 18.05 3.43 11.29
N ALA A 281 17.29 2.33 11.32
CA ALA A 281 16.32 2.00 10.29
C ALA A 281 15.09 1.30 10.89
N ALA A 282 13.95 1.52 10.25
CA ALA A 282 12.70 0.83 10.52
C ALA A 282 12.10 0.32 9.22
N GLU A 283 11.64 -0.93 9.23
CA GLU A 283 10.97 -1.54 8.09
C GLU A 283 9.63 -2.11 8.53
N TRP A 284 8.57 -1.68 7.88
CA TRP A 284 7.24 -2.26 8.03
C TRP A 284 6.85 -2.99 6.75
N ARG A 285 6.31 -4.20 6.91
CA ARG A 285 5.78 -5.01 5.82
C ARG A 285 4.34 -5.38 6.10
N ARG A 286 3.48 -5.17 5.11
CA ARG A 286 2.06 -5.50 5.24
C ARG A 286 1.81 -7.00 5.44
N GLU A 287 2.47 -7.84 4.63
CA GLU A 287 2.26 -9.29 4.64
C GLU A 287 2.59 -9.91 6.00
N GLU A 288 3.64 -9.41 6.64
CA GLU A 288 4.09 -9.87 7.96
C GLU A 288 3.33 -9.21 9.10
N GLY A 289 2.74 -8.02 8.86
CA GLY A 289 2.17 -7.20 9.92
C GLY A 289 3.21 -6.91 11.02
N SER A 290 4.48 -6.75 10.65
CA SER A 290 5.59 -6.61 11.58
C SER A 290 6.32 -5.28 11.33
N LEU A 291 6.83 -4.68 12.41
CA LEU A 291 7.76 -3.56 12.37
C LEU A 291 9.12 -4.07 12.85
N ARG A 292 10.12 -3.98 11.98
CA ARG A 292 11.50 -4.35 12.26
C ARG A 292 12.32 -3.10 12.52
N LEU A 293 12.92 -3.01 13.71
CA LEU A 293 13.85 -1.93 14.07
C LEU A 293 15.28 -2.45 14.07
N THR A 294 16.18 -1.73 13.39
CA THR A 294 17.60 -2.09 13.30
C THR A 294 18.49 -0.88 13.56
N GLY A 295 19.67 -1.11 14.12
CA GLY A 295 20.67 -0.07 14.36
C GLY A 295 21.03 0.17 15.82
N ARG A 296 21.75 1.26 16.08
CA ARG A 296 22.26 1.63 17.41
C ARG A 296 21.89 3.07 17.79
N PRO A 297 20.97 3.27 18.76
CA PRO A 297 20.21 2.27 19.49
C PRO A 297 18.96 1.84 18.74
N ALA A 298 18.70 0.54 18.61
CA ALA A 298 17.35 0.02 18.41
C ALA A 298 16.71 -0.13 19.81
N GLU A 299 15.74 0.73 20.10
CA GLU A 299 15.19 0.90 21.44
C GLU A 299 13.71 1.28 21.39
N ILE A 300 12.94 0.75 22.33
CA ILE A 300 11.55 1.16 22.60
C ILE A 300 11.48 1.65 24.04
N ARG A 301 10.87 2.83 24.24
CA ARG A 301 10.57 3.42 25.54
C ARG A 301 9.05 3.52 25.71
N TRP A 302 8.56 3.20 26.89
CA TRP A 302 7.17 3.40 27.28
C TRP A 302 7.03 4.58 28.24
N ASP A 303 5.84 5.17 28.29
CA ASP A 303 5.49 6.26 29.21
C ASP A 303 5.59 5.86 30.70
N ASN A 304 5.39 4.59 31.02
CA ASN A 304 5.60 4.02 32.36
C ASN A 304 7.08 3.88 32.78
N GLY A 305 8.02 4.33 31.93
CA GLY A 305 9.46 4.30 32.20
C GLY A 305 10.15 2.99 31.79
N ASN A 306 9.40 1.99 31.30
CA ASN A 306 9.99 0.77 30.77
C ASN A 306 10.82 1.08 29.52
N ARG A 307 11.86 0.28 29.31
CA ARG A 307 12.75 0.37 28.15
C ARG A 307 13.11 -1.04 27.66
N LEU A 308 13.00 -1.24 26.36
CA LEU A 308 13.50 -2.42 25.66
C LEU A 308 14.58 -1.97 24.70
N ALA A 309 15.82 -2.38 24.92
CA ALA A 309 16.93 -2.08 24.03
C ALA A 309 17.45 -3.38 23.40
N ALA A 310 17.85 -3.30 22.13
CA ALA A 310 18.51 -4.38 21.40
C ALA A 310 19.93 -4.61 21.95
N GLY A 311 20.00 -5.18 23.15
CA GLY A 311 21.23 -5.51 23.87
C GLY A 311 21.05 -6.67 24.86
N LEU A 312 19.80 -7.11 25.11
CA LEU A 312 19.46 -8.21 26.02
C LEU A 312 18.82 -9.43 25.31
N ILE A 313 18.88 -9.50 23.98
CA ILE A 313 18.45 -10.65 23.18
C ILE A 313 19.70 -11.20 22.48
N HIS A 314 20.03 -12.47 22.74
CA HIS A 314 21.27 -13.12 22.33
C HIS A 314 21.55 -12.94 20.82
N ARG A 315 22.76 -12.46 20.51
CA ARG A 315 23.29 -12.28 19.14
C ARG A 315 23.38 -13.61 18.39
N MET A 316 22.82 -13.64 17.19
CA MET A 316 23.20 -14.57 16.12
C MET A 316 23.40 -13.74 14.85
N GLY A 317 24.65 -13.40 14.52
CA GLY A 317 25.03 -12.75 13.25
C GLY A 317 24.74 -11.24 13.14
N ASP A 318 25.81 -10.47 12.90
CA ASP A 318 25.88 -9.17 12.17
C ASP A 318 25.00 -7.94 12.52
N GLY A 319 24.06 -7.99 13.48
CA GLY A 319 23.31 -6.79 13.89
C GLY A 319 22.50 -6.95 15.18
N ALA A 320 22.07 -5.84 15.79
CA ALA A 320 21.07 -5.86 16.86
C ALA A 320 19.69 -5.63 16.22
N GLU A 321 18.81 -6.61 16.34
CA GLU A 321 17.49 -6.63 15.71
C GLU A 321 16.42 -6.77 16.79
N ILE A 322 15.43 -5.87 16.77
CA ILE A 322 14.19 -6.06 17.53
C ILE A 322 13.12 -6.47 16.52
N VAL A 323 12.75 -7.74 16.56
CA VAL A 323 11.54 -8.23 15.91
C VAL A 323 10.45 -8.22 16.96
N CYS A 324 9.53 -7.26 16.84
CA CYS A 324 8.32 -7.27 17.65
C CYS A 324 7.31 -8.23 16.99
N ALA A 325 7.16 -9.44 17.54
CA ALA A 325 6.15 -10.42 17.16
C ALA A 325 5.23 -10.77 18.35
N SER A 326 3.96 -11.09 18.09
CA SER A 326 2.87 -11.16 19.10
C SER A 326 2.80 -12.48 19.87
N THR A 327 2.30 -12.45 21.13
CA THR A 327 1.95 -13.63 21.97
C THR A 327 0.71 -13.36 22.85
N PRO A 328 0.02 -14.41 23.40
CA PRO A 328 -1.38 -14.31 23.81
C PRO A 328 -1.74 -14.04 25.30
N GLU A 329 -0.82 -13.89 26.26
CA GLU A 329 -1.18 -14.25 27.66
C GLU A 329 -1.02 -13.26 28.83
N TYR A 330 -0.66 -11.98 28.68
CA TYR A 330 -0.59 -11.09 29.86
C TYR A 330 -1.26 -9.72 29.72
N ARG A 331 -2.11 -9.41 30.72
CA ARG A 331 -2.73 -8.12 31.00
C ARG A 331 -1.77 -7.26 31.84
N SER A 332 -1.10 -6.30 31.21
CA SER A 332 -0.91 -4.89 31.64
C SER A 332 0.21 -4.27 30.78
N ASP A 333 -0.22 -3.47 29.80
CA ASP A 333 0.49 -2.47 28.99
C ASP A 333 1.79 -2.84 28.23
N VAL A 334 1.64 -3.21 26.95
CA VAL A 334 2.58 -2.94 25.84
C VAL A 334 1.82 -2.89 24.50
N TYR A 335 1.79 -1.74 23.80
CA TYR A 335 1.30 -1.64 22.42
C TYR A 335 2.37 -1.07 21.47
N LEU A 336 2.49 -1.68 20.29
CA LEU A 336 2.29 -1.01 19.00
C LEU A 336 1.87 -2.07 17.96
N LEU A 337 0.61 -1.95 17.50
CA LEU A 337 -0.09 -2.94 16.70
C LEU A 337 0.55 -3.17 15.31
N ALA A 338 0.50 -4.42 14.85
CA ALA A 338 -0.18 -4.75 13.60
C ALA A 338 -0.99 -6.06 13.79
N ALA A 339 -2.32 -5.92 13.70
CA ALA A 339 -3.25 -7.05 13.52
C ALA A 339 -3.00 -7.62 12.12
N THR A 340 -2.87 -8.92 11.85
CA THR A 340 -3.74 -10.04 12.25
C THR A 340 -2.95 -11.34 12.00
N ILE A 341 -2.70 -12.16 13.03
CA ILE A 341 -2.39 -13.58 12.81
C ILE A 341 -3.69 -14.24 12.37
N GLU A 342 -3.92 -14.33 11.06
CA GLU A 342 -4.72 -15.41 10.43
C GLU A 342 -4.67 -15.46 8.88
N ARG A 343 -3.91 -14.60 8.19
CA ARG A 343 -3.84 -14.63 6.71
C ARG A 343 -2.42 -14.68 6.15
N ALA A 344 -1.69 -15.75 6.47
CA ALA A 344 -0.49 -16.14 5.70
C ALA A 344 -0.32 -17.67 5.54
N MET A 345 -1.34 -18.48 5.86
CA MET A 345 -1.28 -19.91 5.49
C MET A 345 -1.75 -20.11 4.05
N PRO A 346 -1.17 -21.03 3.27
CA PRO A 346 -1.73 -21.46 1.98
C PRO A 346 -3.16 -22.00 2.17
N SER A 347 -4.03 -21.84 1.17
CA SER A 347 -5.48 -22.14 1.27
C SER A 347 -5.81 -23.59 1.67
N GLU A 348 -4.86 -24.51 1.49
CA GLU A 348 -4.97 -25.91 1.89
C GLU A 348 -4.73 -26.12 3.40
N GLU A 349 -3.85 -25.35 4.05
CA GLU A 349 -3.65 -25.38 5.51
C GLU A 349 -4.66 -24.51 6.28
N ARG A 350 -5.28 -23.51 5.61
CA ARG A 350 -6.38 -22.68 6.17
C ARG A 350 -7.63 -23.47 6.58
N LYS A 351 -7.75 -24.73 6.14
CA LYS A 351 -8.86 -25.62 6.47
C LYS A 351 -8.68 -26.37 7.79
N ALA A 352 -7.55 -26.25 8.51
CA ALA A 352 -7.28 -27.12 9.66
C ALA A 352 -7.25 -26.41 11.03
N THR A 353 -7.64 -25.14 11.14
CA THR A 353 -7.66 -24.45 12.44
C THR A 353 -9.03 -24.61 13.12
N SER A 354 -9.06 -25.06 14.38
CA SER A 354 -10.28 -25.12 15.22
C SER A 354 -10.73 -23.76 15.77
N ALA A 355 -10.14 -22.66 15.31
CA ALA A 355 -10.54 -21.31 15.68
C ALA A 355 -11.84 -20.91 14.96
N LEU A 356 -12.76 -20.29 15.70
CA LEU A 356 -14.00 -19.72 15.19
C LEU A 356 -13.71 -18.45 14.39
N ARG A 357 -14.39 -18.30 13.25
CA ARG A 357 -14.39 -17.08 12.44
C ARG A 357 -15.75 -16.39 12.45
N VAL A 358 -15.80 -15.14 11.98
CA VAL A 358 -17.08 -14.39 11.91
C VAL A 358 -18.05 -15.05 10.92
N GLU A 359 -17.52 -15.58 9.82
CA GLU A 359 -18.26 -16.30 8.79
C GLU A 359 -18.73 -17.70 9.21
N ASP A 360 -18.17 -18.27 10.29
CA ASP A 360 -18.62 -19.56 10.80
C ASP A 360 -20.01 -19.46 11.45
N ILE A 361 -20.40 -18.28 11.93
CA ILE A 361 -21.73 -18.04 12.51
C ILE A 361 -22.66 -17.62 11.38
N SER A 362 -23.52 -18.55 10.94
CA SER A 362 -24.41 -18.38 9.79
C SER A 362 -25.56 -17.41 10.07
N ASP A 363 -26.07 -17.40 11.30
CA ASP A 363 -27.18 -16.56 11.74
C ASP A 363 -26.84 -15.92 13.09
N TRP A 364 -26.33 -14.70 13.03
CA TRP A 364 -25.89 -13.94 14.20
C TRP A 364 -27.01 -13.64 15.20
N PRO A 365 -28.18 -13.12 14.78
CA PRO A 365 -29.33 -12.96 15.68
C PRO A 365 -29.73 -14.27 16.38
N ALA A 366 -29.92 -15.37 15.64
CA ALA A 366 -30.34 -16.64 16.22
C ALA A 366 -29.27 -17.22 17.17
N PHE A 367 -27.99 -17.11 16.80
CA PHE A 367 -26.88 -17.52 17.65
C PHE A 367 -26.84 -16.74 18.98
N CYS A 368 -26.93 -15.41 18.93
CA CYS A 368 -26.90 -14.58 20.13
C CYS A 368 -28.09 -14.86 21.06
N THR A 369 -29.29 -15.02 20.51
CA THR A 369 -30.49 -15.41 21.28
C THR A 369 -30.30 -16.76 21.95
N ALA A 370 -29.89 -17.79 21.20
CA ALA A 370 -29.68 -19.13 21.74
C ALA A 370 -28.59 -19.16 22.82
N LEU A 371 -27.50 -18.43 22.63
CA LEU A 371 -26.40 -18.35 23.60
C LEU A 371 -26.84 -17.66 24.89
N ALA A 372 -27.58 -16.54 24.80
CA ALA A 372 -28.10 -15.83 25.97
C ALA A 372 -29.14 -16.66 26.74
N GLU A 373 -30.12 -17.24 26.06
CA GLU A 373 -31.19 -18.04 26.69
C GLU A 373 -30.64 -19.27 27.42
N ARG A 374 -29.77 -20.04 26.76
CA ARG A 374 -29.17 -21.22 27.35
C ARG A 374 -28.14 -20.87 28.42
N GLY A 375 -27.45 -19.73 28.26
CA GLY A 375 -26.56 -19.14 29.25
C GLY A 375 -27.26 -18.76 30.56
N ALA A 376 -28.49 -18.27 30.46
CA ALA A 376 -29.32 -17.89 31.61
C ALA A 376 -30.03 -19.07 32.30
N SER A 377 -29.95 -20.28 31.73
CA SER A 377 -30.61 -21.46 32.30
C SER A 377 -30.10 -21.80 33.71
N LYS A 378 -31.00 -22.28 34.57
CA LYS A 378 -30.63 -22.77 35.90
C LYS A 378 -29.94 -24.13 35.84
N ALA A 379 -30.34 -24.98 34.89
CA ALA A 379 -29.75 -26.30 34.70
C ALA A 379 -28.29 -26.22 34.25
N ALA A 380 -27.46 -27.16 34.72
CA ALA A 380 -26.11 -27.33 34.22
C ALA A 380 -26.17 -27.74 32.73
N SER A 381 -25.41 -27.06 31.89
CA SER A 381 -25.29 -27.39 30.47
C SER A 381 -24.01 -26.80 29.88
N PRO A 382 -23.53 -27.29 28.73
CA PRO A 382 -22.30 -26.78 28.15
C PRO A 382 -22.43 -25.34 27.67
N ALA A 383 -23.61 -24.97 27.15
CA ALA A 383 -23.91 -23.59 26.76
C ALA A 383 -23.89 -22.63 27.95
N LYS A 384 -24.38 -23.05 29.12
CA LYS A 384 -24.25 -22.28 30.37
C LYS A 384 -22.79 -22.11 30.78
N ARG A 385 -22.00 -23.18 30.68
CA ARG A 385 -20.58 -23.13 31.02
C ARG A 385 -19.80 -22.19 30.09
N LEU A 386 -20.07 -22.24 28.78
CA LEU A 386 -19.55 -21.29 27.79
C LEU A 386 -19.91 -19.85 28.18
N TRP A 387 -21.18 -19.60 28.52
CA TRP A 387 -21.68 -18.29 28.95
C TRP A 387 -20.96 -17.74 30.19
N GLU A 388 -20.77 -18.57 31.22
CA GLU A 388 -20.11 -18.18 32.47
C GLU A 388 -18.64 -17.79 32.26
N LEU A 389 -17.97 -18.36 31.25
CA LEU A 389 -16.58 -18.06 30.91
C LEU A 389 -16.43 -16.82 30.02
N LEU A 390 -17.52 -16.31 29.44
CA LEU A 390 -17.47 -15.08 28.65
C LEU A 390 -17.29 -13.84 29.54
N PRO A 391 -16.45 -12.88 29.12
CA PRO A 391 -16.37 -11.57 29.77
C PRO A 391 -17.74 -10.90 29.88
N ALA A 392 -17.97 -10.15 30.96
CA ALA A 392 -19.23 -9.46 31.21
C ALA A 392 -19.62 -8.51 30.05
N GLU A 393 -18.63 -7.82 29.48
CA GLU A 393 -18.81 -6.93 28.32
C GLU A 393 -19.32 -7.68 27.09
N THR A 394 -18.72 -8.84 26.78
CA THR A 394 -19.17 -9.69 25.67
C THR A 394 -20.57 -10.23 25.91
N ARG A 395 -20.90 -10.63 27.16
CA ARG A 395 -22.26 -11.05 27.51
C ARG A 395 -23.27 -9.93 27.27
N ALA A 396 -22.94 -8.68 27.62
CA ALA A 396 -23.80 -7.53 27.34
C ALA A 396 -24.01 -7.28 25.83
N ILE A 397 -22.97 -7.49 25.00
CA ILE A 397 -23.10 -7.41 23.53
C ILE A 397 -24.07 -8.48 23.03
N VAL A 398 -23.92 -9.73 23.49
CA VAL A 398 -24.78 -10.87 23.09
C VAL A 398 -26.23 -10.66 23.55
N GLU A 399 -26.46 -10.24 24.80
CA GLU A 399 -27.80 -9.92 25.31
C GLU A 399 -28.45 -8.76 24.55
N GLY A 400 -27.67 -7.74 24.18
CA GLY A 400 -28.13 -6.66 23.32
C GLY A 400 -28.62 -7.18 21.97
N ALA A 401 -27.82 -8.04 21.33
CA ALA A 401 -28.16 -8.65 20.05
C ALA A 401 -29.38 -9.58 20.13
N ALA A 402 -29.50 -10.37 21.21
CA ALA A 402 -30.65 -11.22 21.48
C ALA A 402 -31.97 -10.43 21.61
N ARG A 403 -31.90 -9.16 22.06
CA ARG A 403 -33.04 -8.23 22.10
C ARG A 403 -33.32 -7.51 20.77
N GLY A 404 -32.63 -7.89 19.69
CA GLY A 404 -32.83 -7.33 18.34
C GLY A 404 -31.88 -6.20 17.95
N ASN A 405 -30.87 -5.86 18.77
CA ASN A 405 -29.89 -4.85 18.36
C ASN A 405 -28.97 -5.42 17.26
N ALA A 406 -28.86 -4.72 16.13
CA ALA A 406 -27.99 -5.14 15.05
C ALA A 406 -26.50 -5.13 15.47
N LEU A 407 -25.78 -6.21 15.16
CA LEU A 407 -24.33 -6.30 15.35
C LEU A 407 -23.58 -5.83 14.11
N GLY A 408 -22.84 -4.72 14.23
CA GLY A 408 -21.83 -4.33 13.25
C GLY A 408 -20.63 -5.29 13.23
N GLN A 409 -19.81 -5.23 12.18
CA GLN A 409 -18.68 -6.14 11.97
C GLN A 409 -17.69 -6.16 13.13
N GLN A 410 -17.40 -4.99 13.71
CA GLN A 410 -16.50 -4.89 14.86
C GLN A 410 -17.01 -5.68 16.07
N ARG A 411 -18.29 -5.51 16.44
CA ARG A 411 -18.88 -6.25 17.57
C ARG A 411 -18.98 -7.75 17.32
N LYS A 412 -19.20 -8.17 16.08
CA LYS A 412 -19.13 -9.60 15.70
C LYS A 412 -17.73 -10.15 15.94
N ALA A 413 -16.70 -9.43 15.52
CA ALA A 413 -15.30 -9.82 15.74
C ALA A 413 -14.96 -9.90 17.25
N GLU A 414 -15.44 -8.97 18.07
CA GLU A 414 -15.28 -9.00 19.53
C GLU A 414 -15.89 -10.26 20.16
N VAL A 415 -17.11 -10.65 19.74
CA VAL A 415 -17.77 -11.88 20.23
C VAL A 415 -16.99 -13.12 19.81
N VAL A 416 -16.54 -13.20 18.56
CA VAL A 416 -15.72 -14.33 18.08
C VAL A 416 -14.40 -14.43 18.85
N ALA A 417 -13.71 -13.31 19.07
CA ALA A 417 -12.44 -13.28 19.80
C ALA A 417 -12.63 -13.80 21.24
N ALA A 418 -13.70 -13.38 21.93
CA ALA A 418 -14.01 -13.85 23.27
C ALA A 418 -14.32 -15.36 23.29
N LEU A 419 -15.13 -15.85 22.34
CA LEU A 419 -15.41 -17.29 22.21
C LEU A 419 -14.13 -18.09 21.97
N ASN A 420 -13.25 -17.63 21.07
CA ASN A 420 -11.95 -18.27 20.85
C ASN A 420 -11.05 -18.27 22.09
N GLY A 421 -11.16 -17.26 22.95
CA GLY A 421 -10.53 -17.27 24.27
C GLY A 421 -11.07 -18.41 25.15
N VAL A 422 -12.39 -18.57 25.20
CA VAL A 422 -13.05 -19.66 25.94
C VAL A 422 -12.68 -21.04 25.38
N LEU A 423 -12.56 -21.18 24.06
CA LEU A 423 -12.19 -22.45 23.41
C LEU A 423 -10.78 -22.92 23.77
N LYS A 424 -9.90 -22.04 24.27
CA LYS A 424 -8.54 -22.41 24.72
C LYS A 424 -8.49 -22.87 26.18
N VAL A 425 -9.57 -22.70 26.94
CA VAL A 425 -9.61 -23.01 28.37
C VAL A 425 -9.79 -24.52 28.57
N GLY A 426 -8.77 -25.20 29.11
CA GLY A 426 -8.85 -26.64 29.42
C GLY A 426 -9.93 -27.02 30.44
N SER A 427 -10.33 -26.07 31.30
CA SER A 427 -11.42 -26.25 32.28
C SER A 427 -12.84 -25.96 31.74
N LEU A 428 -12.99 -25.85 30.41
CA LEU A 428 -14.30 -25.74 29.79
C LEU A 428 -15.15 -26.99 30.05
N HIS A 429 -14.54 -28.17 29.93
CA HIS A 429 -15.23 -29.43 30.17
C HIS A 429 -15.38 -29.74 31.67
N ARG A 430 -16.60 -30.05 32.09
CA ARG A 430 -16.94 -30.56 33.42
C ARG A 430 -17.97 -31.65 33.26
N GLU A 431 -17.64 -32.89 33.58
CA GLU A 431 -18.50 -34.06 33.32
C GLU A 431 -20.00 -33.84 33.55
N ARG A 432 -20.37 -33.23 34.69
CA ARG A 432 -21.76 -32.90 35.05
C ARG A 432 -22.50 -32.01 34.04
N ASP A 433 -21.79 -31.11 33.36
CA ASP A 433 -22.37 -30.14 32.44
C ASP A 433 -22.64 -30.81 31.07
N PHE A 434 -22.13 -32.04 30.81
CA PHE A 434 -22.06 -32.67 29.48
C PHE A 434 -22.73 -34.04 29.36
N GLN A 435 -23.33 -34.57 30.43
CA GLN A 435 -23.80 -35.98 30.51
C GLN A 435 -24.77 -36.40 29.40
N ASP A 436 -25.57 -35.49 28.86
CA ASP A 436 -26.63 -35.79 27.89
C ASP A 436 -26.36 -35.25 26.47
N MET A 437 -25.14 -34.76 26.18
CA MET A 437 -24.85 -34.11 24.90
C MET A 437 -24.36 -35.11 23.85
N PRO A 438 -25.02 -35.21 22.67
CA PRO A 438 -24.51 -36.00 21.55
C PRO A 438 -23.30 -35.30 20.93
N LEU A 439 -22.10 -35.78 21.26
CA LEU A 439 -20.85 -35.29 20.67
C LEU A 439 -20.46 -36.15 19.45
N PRO A 440 -19.76 -35.56 18.46
CA PRO A 440 -19.10 -36.35 17.42
C PRO A 440 -18.19 -37.42 18.03
N SER A 441 -18.11 -38.60 17.40
CA SER A 441 -17.33 -39.75 17.88
C SER A 441 -15.91 -39.39 18.34
N GLU A 442 -15.23 -38.57 17.55
CA GLU A 442 -13.85 -38.15 17.77
C GLU A 442 -13.71 -37.16 18.94
N ALA A 443 -14.74 -36.35 19.23
CA ALA A 443 -14.78 -35.52 20.43
C ALA A 443 -15.08 -36.37 21.68
N GLY A 444 -15.92 -37.39 21.54
CA GLY A 444 -16.18 -38.37 22.60
C GLY A 444 -14.91 -39.12 23.03
N GLU A 445 -14.03 -39.47 22.10
CA GLU A 445 -12.72 -40.08 22.41
C GLU A 445 -11.81 -39.15 23.21
N LEU A 446 -11.74 -37.86 22.84
CA LEU A 446 -10.92 -36.87 23.54
C LEU A 446 -11.43 -36.59 24.95
N LEU A 447 -12.73 -36.73 25.21
CA LEU A 447 -13.29 -36.59 26.55
C LEU A 447 -12.85 -37.68 27.52
N GLN A 448 -12.46 -38.86 27.02
CA GLN A 448 -11.93 -39.93 27.85
C GLN A 448 -10.47 -39.69 28.26
N VAL A 449 -9.80 -38.70 27.64
CA VAL A 449 -8.43 -38.32 27.97
C VAL A 449 -8.47 -37.28 29.10
N ALA A 450 -7.62 -37.46 30.12
CA ALA A 450 -7.49 -36.49 31.21
C ALA A 450 -7.19 -35.08 30.64
N PRO A 451 -7.83 -34.00 31.12
CA PRO A 451 -7.66 -32.65 30.55
C PRO A 451 -6.20 -32.18 30.50
N GLU A 452 -5.40 -32.54 31.51
CA GLU A 452 -3.96 -32.21 31.59
C GLU A 452 -3.13 -32.94 30.54
N ALA A 453 -3.70 -34.01 29.97
CA ALA A 453 -3.14 -34.78 28.89
C ALA A 453 -3.68 -34.35 27.51
N LEU A 454 -4.41 -33.26 27.37
CA LEU A 454 -4.74 -32.72 26.04
C LEU A 454 -3.70 -31.68 25.63
N SER A 455 -3.25 -31.72 24.36
CA SER A 455 -2.51 -30.59 23.81
C SER A 455 -3.41 -29.36 23.67
N ALA A 456 -2.83 -28.17 23.53
CA ALA A 456 -3.61 -26.95 23.29
C ALA A 456 -4.49 -27.06 22.03
N ALA A 457 -3.97 -27.70 20.97
CA ALA A 457 -4.71 -27.92 19.73
C ALA A 457 -5.86 -28.91 19.91
N GLU A 458 -5.64 -30.02 20.62
CA GLU A 458 -6.70 -31.00 20.94
C GLU A 458 -7.77 -30.40 21.86
N THR A 459 -7.35 -29.59 22.85
CA THR A 459 -8.26 -28.85 23.74
C THR A 459 -9.15 -27.91 22.93
N GLN A 460 -8.57 -27.11 22.05
CA GLN A 460 -9.32 -26.18 21.22
C GLN A 460 -10.24 -26.90 20.23
N TRP A 461 -9.79 -28.03 19.66
CA TRP A 461 -10.59 -28.85 18.75
C TRP A 461 -11.79 -29.50 19.46
N LEU A 462 -11.57 -30.09 20.64
CA LEU A 462 -12.63 -30.66 21.49
C LEU A 462 -13.65 -29.59 21.87
N ASN A 463 -13.16 -28.44 22.37
CA ASN A 463 -14.01 -27.32 22.78
C ASN A 463 -14.82 -26.76 21.60
N ARG A 464 -14.25 -26.75 20.40
CA ARG A 464 -14.98 -26.36 19.18
C ARG A 464 -16.08 -27.37 18.84
N GLY A 465 -15.83 -28.67 18.93
CA GLY A 465 -16.86 -29.69 18.73
C GLY A 465 -18.02 -29.56 19.72
N ILE A 466 -17.71 -29.24 20.98
CA ILE A 466 -18.71 -28.90 22.01
C ILE A 466 -19.56 -27.71 21.60
N LEU A 467 -18.91 -26.63 21.14
CA LEU A 467 -19.59 -25.41 20.72
C LEU A 467 -20.55 -25.67 19.55
N GLU A 468 -20.14 -26.49 18.58
CA GLU A 468 -20.99 -26.90 17.45
C GLU A 468 -22.19 -27.75 17.90
N ALA A 469 -21.99 -28.68 18.84
CA ALA A 469 -23.06 -29.50 19.40
C ALA A 469 -24.05 -28.65 20.23
N CYS A 470 -23.57 -27.59 20.88
CA CYS A 470 -24.43 -26.63 21.56
C CYS A 470 -25.31 -25.85 20.58
N PHE A 471 -24.82 -25.50 19.40
CA PHE A 471 -25.51 -24.57 18.50
C PHE A 471 -25.67 -25.18 17.09
N PRO A 472 -26.44 -26.28 16.96
CA PRO A 472 -26.55 -27.01 15.70
C PRO A 472 -27.16 -26.12 14.61
N GLY A 473 -26.48 -26.05 13.46
CA GLY A 473 -26.90 -25.25 12.29
C GLY A 473 -26.59 -23.76 12.37
N LEU A 474 -26.22 -23.24 13.55
CA LEU A 474 -25.83 -21.84 13.75
C LEU A 474 -24.32 -21.62 13.63
N ILE A 475 -23.55 -22.71 13.76
CA ILE A 475 -22.09 -22.70 13.63
C ILE A 475 -21.69 -23.69 12.53
N ALA A 476 -20.82 -23.24 11.63
CA ALA A 476 -20.23 -24.07 10.59
C ALA A 476 -19.43 -25.22 11.21
N LYS A 477 -19.64 -26.44 10.69
CA LYS A 477 -18.93 -27.64 11.17
C LYS A 477 -17.44 -27.53 10.90
N THR A 478 -16.63 -27.84 11.92
CA THR A 478 -15.19 -27.97 11.75
C THR A 478 -14.91 -29.16 10.83
N PRO A 479 -14.04 -29.02 9.81
CA PRO A 479 -13.65 -30.15 8.99
C PRO A 479 -13.05 -31.25 9.86
N GLN A 480 -13.58 -32.47 9.69
CA GLN A 480 -13.48 -33.59 10.64
C GLN A 480 -12.07 -34.13 10.94
N LYS A 481 -11.02 -33.58 10.34
CA LYS A 481 -9.68 -34.11 10.56
C LYS A 481 -9.16 -33.66 11.92
N ARG A 482 -9.18 -34.57 12.90
CA ARG A 482 -8.52 -34.40 14.21
C ARG A 482 -7.06 -33.95 13.99
N PRO A 483 -6.56 -32.96 14.74
CA PRO A 483 -5.15 -32.59 14.68
C PRO A 483 -4.28 -33.82 14.98
N PRO A 484 -3.13 -33.99 14.31
CA PRO A 484 -2.25 -35.13 14.56
C PRO A 484 -1.87 -35.17 16.04
N ALA A 485 -1.93 -36.36 16.64
CA ALA A 485 -1.48 -36.54 18.00
C ALA A 485 -0.02 -36.07 18.12
N PRO A 486 0.38 -35.41 19.22
CA PRO A 486 1.78 -35.09 19.44
C PRO A 486 2.63 -36.37 19.40
N PRO A 487 3.87 -36.31 18.90
CA PRO A 487 4.75 -37.49 18.80
C PRO A 487 4.82 -38.22 20.14
N GLU A 488 4.77 -39.56 20.08
CA GLU A 488 4.48 -40.49 21.19
C GLU A 488 4.93 -39.97 22.56
N ARG A 489 3.94 -39.72 23.42
CA ARG A 489 4.21 -39.45 24.83
C ARG A 489 4.80 -40.73 25.42
N PRO A 490 5.95 -40.65 26.11
CA PRO A 490 6.51 -41.82 26.76
C PRO A 490 5.44 -42.42 27.67
N ALA A 491 5.13 -43.70 27.45
CA ALA A 491 4.20 -44.42 28.30
C ALA A 491 4.64 -44.20 29.74
N LYS A 492 3.75 -43.62 30.57
CA LYS A 492 3.98 -43.58 32.01
C LYS A 492 4.12 -45.03 32.44
N THR A 493 5.36 -45.42 32.74
CA THR A 493 5.67 -46.72 33.32
C THR A 493 4.89 -46.77 34.64
N PRO A 494 4.13 -47.85 34.89
CA PRO A 494 3.19 -47.94 36.01
C PRO A 494 3.82 -47.69 37.38
#